data_AF-A0A1F2T189-F1
#
_entry.id   AF-A0A1F2T189-F1
#
_cell.length_a   1.000
_cell.length_b   1.000
_cell.length_c   1.000
_cell.angle_alpha   90.00
_cell.angle_beta   90.00
_cell.angle_gamma   90.00
#
_symmetry.space_group_name_H-M   'P 1'
#
loop_
_entity.id
_entity.type
_entity.pdbx_description
1 polymer ?
#
loop_
_entity_poly.entity_id
_entity_poly.type
_entity_poly.pdbx_seq_one_letter_code
_entity_poly.pdbx_strand_id
1 'polypeptide(L)'
;MILRRWRSEAGVTMTEALVASLISLTVTAAVLALVHPARGIFQAQPEMAEMHQRLRVAVDSIARDLLMAGAGRPAGAAAVMPYRVGARESDIDAGVTFRPDAVSVRYVPWETEDIVSRTYYLQSDPESDTFQLMQYDGAVTDLPLVDHVVGLAFTYMDAGGVSLDPAVFQDGPWEADPETGSPFDEDLRRIGRVRVMVRLRAALASMRGASGALFTRGGTSTSAERFIPDLPVEFDVTLRNRNAGG
;
A
#
# COMPACT_ATOMS: atom_id res chain seq x y z
N MET A 1 2.75 -16.32 86.29
CA MET A 1 4.15 -16.30 85.80
C MET A 1 4.10 -16.40 84.28
N ILE A 2 5.00 -15.71 83.55
CA ILE A 2 5.23 -15.74 82.07
C ILE A 2 4.25 -14.87 81.26
N LEU A 3 4.62 -13.93 80.38
CA LEU A 3 5.87 -13.22 80.03
C LEU A 3 5.43 -11.96 79.26
N ARG A 4 5.73 -10.75 79.78
CA ARG A 4 5.42 -9.48 79.10
C ARG A 4 6.44 -9.30 77.96
N ARG A 5 5.98 -9.54 76.73
CA ARG A 5 6.76 -9.40 75.50
C ARG A 5 7.02 -7.91 75.27
N TRP A 6 8.25 -7.46 75.52
CA TRP A 6 8.69 -6.11 75.20
C TRP A 6 8.70 -5.97 73.67
N ARG A 7 7.77 -5.17 73.14
CA ARG A 7 7.90 -4.60 71.80
C ARG A 7 9.04 -3.59 71.89
N SER A 8 10.14 -3.85 71.19
CA SER A 8 11.18 -2.86 70.98
C SER A 8 10.64 -1.78 70.04
N GLU A 9 10.33 -0.60 70.59
CA GLU A 9 10.19 0.63 69.81
C GLU A 9 11.59 1.14 69.49
N ALA A 10 12.21 0.60 68.44
CA ALA A 10 13.48 1.11 67.94
C ALA A 10 13.20 2.27 66.96
N GLY A 11 13.69 3.46 67.29
CA GLY A 11 13.67 4.61 66.38
C GLY A 11 14.63 4.41 65.22
N VAL A 12 14.22 4.87 64.02
CA VAL A 12 15.02 4.79 62.79
C VAL A 12 16.26 5.67 62.91
N THR A 13 17.43 5.13 62.55
CA THR A 13 18.68 5.89 62.52
C THR A 13 18.81 6.70 61.23
N MET A 14 19.51 7.85 61.25
CA MET A 14 19.75 8.66 60.04
C MET A 14 20.41 7.86 58.91
N THR A 15 21.36 6.98 59.24
CA THR A 15 22.04 6.11 58.27
C THR A 15 21.09 5.09 57.66
N GLU A 16 20.20 4.50 58.46
CA GLU A 16 19.21 3.54 57.98
C GLU A 16 18.16 4.22 57.09
N ALA A 17 17.73 5.44 57.42
CA ALA A 17 16.87 6.24 56.54
C ALA A 17 17.57 6.60 55.20
N LEU A 18 18.86 6.91 55.22
CA LEU A 18 19.64 7.18 54.02
C LEU A 18 19.82 5.94 53.14
N VAL A 19 20.12 4.79 53.75
CA VAL A 19 20.24 3.51 53.01
C VAL A 19 18.89 3.10 52.43
N ALA A 20 17.80 3.20 53.21
CA ALA A 20 16.46 2.88 52.75
C ALA A 20 15.99 3.77 51.58
N SER A 21 16.26 5.09 51.65
CA SER A 21 15.95 6.02 50.56
C SER A 21 16.78 5.77 49.30
N LEU A 22 18.07 5.45 49.44
CA LEU A 22 18.94 5.09 48.31
C LEU A 22 18.43 3.82 47.61
N ILE A 23 18.08 2.79 48.37
CA ILE A 23 17.52 1.55 47.83
C ILE A 23 16.17 1.82 47.15
N SER A 24 15.28 2.59 47.78
CA SER A 24 13.98 2.96 47.20
C SER A 24 14.12 3.69 45.87
N LEU A 25 15.01 4.68 45.78
CA LEU A 25 15.30 5.40 44.53
C LEU A 25 15.87 4.48 43.46
N THR A 26 16.79 3.58 43.83
CA THR A 26 17.41 2.63 42.90
C THR A 26 16.38 1.64 42.35
N VAL A 27 15.53 1.09 43.22
CA VAL A 27 14.44 0.18 42.82
C VAL A 27 13.43 0.91 41.92
N THR A 28 13.06 2.14 42.27
CA THR A 28 12.12 2.95 41.45
C THR A 28 12.72 3.25 40.07
N ALA A 29 14.00 3.63 40.00
CA ALA A 29 14.69 3.87 38.74
C ALA A 29 14.81 2.60 37.88
N ALA A 30 15.11 1.45 38.48
CA ALA A 30 15.18 0.16 37.80
C ALA A 30 13.81 -0.26 37.24
N VAL A 31 12.73 -0.04 38.00
CA VAL A 31 11.36 -0.31 37.54
C VAL A 31 10.98 0.62 36.38
N LEU A 32 11.25 1.93 36.49
CA LEU A 32 10.98 2.88 35.41
C LEU A 32 11.77 2.53 34.14
N ALA A 33 13.03 2.13 34.27
CA ALA A 33 13.85 1.66 33.15
C ALA A 33 13.26 0.42 32.46
N LEU A 34 12.52 -0.43 33.19
CA LEU A 34 11.82 -1.59 32.65
C LEU A 34 10.47 -1.25 31.98
N VAL A 35 9.80 -0.17 32.42
CA VAL A 35 8.50 0.28 31.89
C VAL A 35 8.65 1.11 30.60
N HIS A 36 9.77 1.81 30.43
CA HIS A 36 10.02 2.63 29.23
C HIS A 36 10.03 1.85 27.90
N PRO A 37 10.61 0.64 27.78
CA PRO A 37 10.56 -0.20 26.58
C PRO A 37 9.13 -0.54 26.13
N ALA A 38 8.17 -0.64 27.06
CA ALA A 38 6.81 -1.03 26.73
C ALA A 38 6.09 0.00 25.85
N ARG A 39 6.43 1.30 25.94
CA ARG A 39 5.73 2.37 25.21
C ARG A 39 5.99 2.36 23.69
N GLY A 40 7.13 1.84 23.23
CA GLY A 40 7.44 1.72 21.80
C GLY A 40 6.59 0.66 21.09
N ILE A 41 6.40 -0.48 21.75
CA ILE A 41 5.59 -1.60 21.25
C ILE A 41 4.12 -1.18 21.04
N PHE A 42 3.58 -0.34 21.92
CA PHE A 42 2.19 0.15 21.81
C PHE A 42 1.93 1.12 20.66
N GLN A 43 2.95 1.73 20.05
CA GLN A 43 2.77 2.63 18.91
C GLN A 43 3.05 1.94 17.57
N ALA A 44 4.03 1.03 17.54
CA ALA A 44 4.37 0.31 16.32
C ALA A 44 3.32 -0.78 15.97
N GLN A 45 2.75 -1.47 16.97
CA GLN A 45 1.77 -2.52 16.71
C GLN A 45 0.49 -2.01 16.02
N PRO A 46 -0.14 -0.90 16.47
CA PRO A 46 -1.29 -0.34 15.77
C PRO A 46 -0.98 0.13 14.34
N GLU A 47 0.17 0.79 14.13
CA GLU A 47 0.57 1.26 12.80
C GLU A 47 0.79 0.10 11.82
N MET A 48 1.43 -0.99 12.28
CA MET A 48 1.56 -2.21 11.47
C MET A 48 0.21 -2.82 11.11
N ALA A 49 -0.75 -2.86 12.05
CA ALA A 49 -2.09 -3.35 11.78
C ALA A 49 -2.83 -2.47 10.76
N GLU A 50 -2.68 -1.14 10.88
CA GLU A 50 -3.25 -0.18 9.94
C GLU A 50 -2.65 -0.32 8.53
N MET A 51 -1.34 -0.47 8.42
CA MET A 51 -0.67 -0.72 7.13
C MET A 51 -1.21 -1.98 6.46
N HIS A 52 -1.41 -3.08 7.21
CA HIS A 52 -2.01 -4.29 6.67
C HIS A 52 -3.48 -4.09 6.25
N GLN A 53 -4.25 -3.31 6.99
CA GLN A 53 -5.64 -3.02 6.63
C GLN A 53 -5.71 -2.16 5.35
N ARG A 54 -4.90 -1.12 5.24
CA ARG A 54 -4.79 -0.28 4.05
C ARG A 54 -4.33 -1.07 2.83
N LEU A 55 -3.33 -1.92 3.01
CA LEU A 55 -2.89 -2.85 1.98
C LEU A 55 -4.04 -3.76 1.52
N ARG A 56 -4.81 -4.33 2.46
CA ARG A 56 -5.98 -5.16 2.11
C ARG A 56 -6.98 -4.39 1.26
N VAL A 57 -7.29 -3.14 1.60
CA VAL A 57 -8.21 -2.30 0.81
C VAL A 57 -7.66 -2.04 -0.60
N ALA A 58 -6.36 -1.77 -0.74
CA ALA A 58 -5.71 -1.59 -2.04
C ALA A 58 -5.80 -2.86 -2.90
N VAL A 59 -5.38 -4.00 -2.33
CA VAL A 59 -5.37 -5.31 -3.01
C VAL A 59 -6.79 -5.73 -3.40
N ASP A 60 -7.74 -5.67 -2.47
CA ASP A 60 -9.12 -6.13 -2.72
C ASP A 60 -9.80 -5.29 -3.79
N SER A 61 -9.59 -3.97 -3.80
CA SER A 61 -10.21 -3.08 -4.80
C SER A 61 -9.63 -3.32 -6.20
N ILE A 62 -8.29 -3.32 -6.32
CA ILE A 62 -7.61 -3.53 -7.59
C ILE A 62 -7.89 -4.94 -8.13
N ALA A 63 -7.76 -5.97 -7.29
CA ALA A 63 -7.96 -7.36 -7.70
C ALA A 63 -9.40 -7.63 -8.12
N ARG A 64 -10.39 -7.09 -7.39
CA ARG A 64 -11.81 -7.26 -7.73
C ARG A 64 -12.11 -6.72 -9.12
N ASP A 65 -11.64 -5.52 -9.45
CA ASP A 65 -11.94 -4.92 -10.75
C ASP A 65 -11.17 -5.59 -11.87
N LEU A 66 -9.89 -5.93 -11.65
CA LEU A 66 -9.10 -6.70 -12.62
C LEU A 66 -9.70 -8.09 -12.89
N LEU A 67 -10.28 -8.75 -11.88
CA LEU A 67 -10.99 -10.01 -12.08
C LEU A 67 -12.27 -9.86 -12.91
N MET A 68 -12.89 -8.67 -12.89
CA MET A 68 -14.08 -8.37 -13.70
C MET A 68 -13.72 -7.82 -15.09
N ALA A 69 -12.46 -7.47 -15.32
CA ALA A 69 -11.99 -6.90 -16.59
C ALA A 69 -12.50 -7.67 -17.80
N GLY A 70 -13.07 -6.93 -18.75
CA GLY A 70 -13.61 -7.49 -19.99
C GLY A 70 -14.99 -8.14 -19.86
N ALA A 71 -15.50 -8.43 -18.65
CA ALA A 71 -16.80 -9.08 -18.48
C ALA A 71 -17.91 -8.28 -19.16
N GLY A 72 -18.78 -8.95 -19.92
CA GLY A 72 -19.94 -8.33 -20.59
C GLY A 72 -19.61 -7.35 -21.74
N ARG A 73 -18.33 -7.17 -22.10
CA ARG A 73 -17.90 -6.33 -23.23
C ARG A 73 -17.98 -7.08 -24.57
N PRO A 74 -18.18 -6.38 -25.70
CA PRO A 74 -18.14 -6.97 -27.03
C PRO A 74 -16.74 -7.51 -27.37
N ALA A 75 -16.68 -8.44 -28.32
CA ALA A 75 -15.43 -8.91 -28.89
C ALA A 75 -14.65 -7.75 -29.53
N GLY A 76 -13.32 -7.79 -29.42
CA GLY A 76 -12.43 -6.75 -29.97
C GLY A 76 -12.15 -5.58 -29.03
N ALA A 77 -12.96 -5.33 -28.00
CA ALA A 77 -12.67 -4.30 -27.01
C ALA A 77 -11.51 -4.71 -26.08
N ALA A 78 -10.56 -3.81 -25.84
CA ALA A 78 -9.55 -4.01 -24.80
C ALA A 78 -10.21 -4.03 -23.41
N ALA A 79 -9.79 -4.97 -22.56
CA ALA A 79 -10.31 -5.11 -21.19
C ALA A 79 -9.54 -4.26 -20.17
N VAL A 80 -8.23 -4.09 -20.42
CA VAL A 80 -7.28 -3.39 -19.56
C VAL A 80 -6.41 -2.48 -20.43
N MET A 81 -6.14 -1.26 -19.96
CA MET A 81 -5.21 -0.32 -20.60
C MET A 81 -4.17 0.18 -19.59
N PRO A 82 -2.89 0.34 -19.99
CA PRO A 82 -1.82 0.83 -19.12
C PRO A 82 -1.77 2.35 -19.03
N TYR A 83 -2.91 3.02 -19.06
CA TYR A 83 -3.04 4.47 -19.05
C TYR A 83 -4.48 4.82 -18.68
N ARG A 84 -4.71 6.06 -18.25
CA ARG A 84 -6.04 6.53 -17.85
C ARG A 84 -6.96 6.63 -19.05
N VAL A 85 -8.14 6.04 -18.91
CA VAL A 85 -9.24 6.21 -19.85
C VAL A 85 -10.51 6.68 -19.15
N GLY A 86 -11.12 7.72 -19.70
CA GLY A 86 -12.45 8.18 -19.33
C GLY A 86 -12.86 9.44 -20.07
N ALA A 87 -14.00 10.00 -19.67
CA ALA A 87 -14.57 11.18 -20.33
C ALA A 87 -13.78 12.48 -20.12
N ARG A 88 -12.97 12.54 -19.06
CA ARG A 88 -12.05 13.64 -18.77
C ARG A 88 -10.63 13.15 -18.65
N GLU A 89 -9.71 13.99 -19.12
CA GLU A 89 -8.26 13.82 -18.95
C GLU A 89 -7.83 12.40 -19.32
N SER A 90 -8.38 11.90 -20.43
CA SER A 90 -7.97 10.63 -21.00
C SER A 90 -6.55 10.78 -21.49
N ASP A 91 -5.68 9.86 -21.09
CA ASP A 91 -4.25 9.94 -21.40
C ASP A 91 -4.01 9.90 -22.93
N ILE A 92 -4.89 9.20 -23.65
CA ILE A 92 -4.80 9.11 -25.11
C ILE A 92 -5.06 10.44 -25.83
N ASP A 93 -5.88 11.33 -25.25
CA ASP A 93 -6.11 12.67 -25.80
C ASP A 93 -4.83 13.53 -25.71
N ALA A 94 -3.95 13.20 -24.76
CA ALA A 94 -2.62 13.77 -24.60
C ALA A 94 -1.51 12.96 -25.32
N GLY A 95 -1.86 11.90 -26.05
CA GLY A 95 -0.91 11.02 -26.74
C GLY A 95 -0.12 10.09 -25.82
N VAL A 96 -0.58 9.90 -24.56
CA VAL A 96 0.03 8.99 -23.60
C VAL A 96 -0.66 7.63 -23.68
N THR A 97 0.10 6.61 -24.05
CA THR A 97 -0.40 5.25 -24.33
C THR A 97 0.20 4.19 -23.41
N PHE A 98 1.10 4.59 -22.51
CA PHE A 98 1.65 3.74 -21.47
C PHE A 98 2.10 4.55 -20.25
N ARG A 99 1.75 4.05 -19.07
CA ARG A 99 2.16 4.51 -17.75
C ARG A 99 2.45 3.29 -16.87
N PRO A 100 3.63 3.21 -16.24
CA PRO A 100 3.99 2.06 -15.42
C PRO A 100 3.18 1.99 -14.12
N ASP A 101 2.60 3.11 -13.68
CA ASP A 101 1.93 3.31 -12.39
C ASP A 101 0.42 3.52 -12.53
N ALA A 102 -0.17 3.26 -13.70
CA ALA A 102 -1.60 3.39 -13.92
C ALA A 102 -2.20 2.18 -14.65
N VAL A 103 -3.42 1.82 -14.28
CA VAL A 103 -4.19 0.78 -14.97
C VAL A 103 -5.66 1.20 -15.08
N SER A 104 -6.19 1.21 -16.29
CA SER A 104 -7.63 1.29 -16.54
C SER A 104 -8.20 -0.08 -16.77
N VAL A 105 -9.38 -0.33 -16.21
CA VAL A 105 -10.14 -1.56 -16.35
C VAL A 105 -11.55 -1.21 -16.76
N ARG A 106 -12.07 -1.91 -17.77
CA ARG A 106 -13.47 -1.77 -18.18
C ARG A 106 -14.21 -3.08 -18.17
N TYR A 107 -15.46 -3.05 -17.74
CA TYR A 107 -16.36 -4.19 -17.70
C TYR A 107 -17.81 -3.74 -17.62
N VAL A 108 -18.74 -4.61 -17.99
CA VAL A 108 -20.17 -4.43 -17.82
C VAL A 108 -20.63 -5.37 -16.69
N PRO A 109 -21.04 -4.85 -15.52
CA PRO A 109 -21.53 -5.68 -14.43
C PRO A 109 -22.81 -6.41 -14.84
N TRP A 110 -23.06 -7.59 -14.28
CA TRP A 110 -24.34 -8.29 -14.45
C TRP A 110 -25.58 -7.55 -13.90
N GLU A 111 -25.37 -6.52 -13.07
CA GLU A 111 -26.43 -5.72 -12.45
C GLU A 111 -26.85 -4.50 -13.30
N THR A 112 -26.05 -4.12 -14.30
CA THR A 112 -26.20 -2.87 -15.05
C THR A 112 -25.69 -3.05 -16.46
N GLU A 113 -26.41 -2.52 -17.45
CA GLU A 113 -25.98 -2.59 -18.86
C GLU A 113 -24.89 -1.56 -19.21
N ASP A 114 -24.66 -0.59 -18.32
CA ASP A 114 -23.64 0.44 -18.50
C ASP A 114 -22.22 -0.09 -18.26
N ILE A 115 -21.30 0.43 -19.07
CA ILE A 115 -19.87 0.15 -18.94
C ILE A 115 -19.35 0.85 -17.69
N VAL A 116 -18.78 0.06 -16.78
CA VAL A 116 -17.96 0.57 -15.68
C VAL A 116 -16.53 0.70 -16.18
N SER A 117 -15.98 1.91 -16.09
CA SER A 117 -14.57 2.19 -16.31
C SER A 117 -13.94 2.61 -15.00
N ARG A 118 -12.84 1.98 -14.60
CA ARG A 118 -12.10 2.36 -13.39
C ARG A 118 -10.63 2.48 -13.70
N THR A 119 -10.02 3.59 -13.30
CA THR A 119 -8.57 3.76 -13.41
C THR A 119 -7.96 3.84 -12.03
N TYR A 120 -6.96 3.01 -11.77
CA TYR A 120 -6.11 3.10 -10.60
C TYR A 120 -4.78 3.73 -11.00
N TYR A 121 -4.32 4.73 -10.24
CA TYR A 121 -3.02 5.34 -10.47
C TYR A 121 -2.38 5.84 -9.18
N LEU A 122 -1.07 6.07 -9.21
CA LEU A 122 -0.35 6.66 -8.10
C LEU A 122 -0.36 8.19 -8.22
N GLN A 123 -0.90 8.86 -7.22
CA GLN A 123 -0.63 10.28 -7.00
C GLN A 123 0.59 10.40 -6.07
N SER A 124 1.67 10.98 -6.59
CA SER A 124 2.88 11.24 -5.82
C SER A 124 3.24 12.72 -5.89
N ASP A 125 3.21 13.39 -4.75
CA ASP A 125 3.72 14.73 -4.55
C ASP A 125 4.68 14.72 -3.35
N PRO A 126 6.00 14.65 -3.61
CA PRO A 126 7.01 14.67 -2.56
C PRO A 126 7.04 15.97 -1.76
N GLU A 127 6.58 17.09 -2.31
CA GLU A 127 6.62 18.39 -1.63
C GLU A 127 5.56 18.48 -0.53
N SER A 128 4.36 17.94 -0.79
CA SER A 128 3.26 17.87 0.18
C SER A 128 3.22 16.58 1.01
N ASP A 129 4.18 15.68 0.81
CA ASP A 129 4.20 14.32 1.37
C ASP A 129 2.94 13.50 1.02
N THR A 130 2.31 13.79 -0.13
CA THR A 130 1.10 13.12 -0.60
C THR A 130 1.46 11.94 -1.49
N PHE A 131 1.10 10.74 -1.04
CA PHE A 131 1.37 9.50 -1.75
C PHE A 131 0.13 8.62 -1.66
N GLN A 132 -0.71 8.63 -2.69
CA GLN A 132 -2.05 8.03 -2.63
C GLN A 132 -2.30 7.12 -3.82
N LEU A 133 -2.90 5.96 -3.56
CA LEU A 133 -3.57 5.19 -4.59
C LEU A 133 -4.90 5.88 -4.90
N MET A 134 -5.02 6.40 -6.11
CA MET A 134 -6.22 7.06 -6.60
C MET A 134 -7.07 6.10 -7.40
N GLN A 135 -8.39 6.30 -7.36
CA GLN A 135 -9.36 5.64 -8.23
C GLN A 135 -10.15 6.71 -8.98
N TYR A 136 -10.12 6.64 -10.30
CA TYR A 136 -10.96 7.43 -11.19
C TYR A 136 -12.14 6.60 -11.68
N ASP A 137 -13.34 7.17 -11.64
CA ASP A 137 -14.60 6.53 -12.05
C ASP A 137 -14.81 6.47 -13.58
N GLY A 138 -13.84 6.94 -14.37
CA GLY A 138 -13.93 6.97 -15.82
C GLY A 138 -14.78 8.11 -16.38
N ALA A 139 -15.33 8.98 -15.53
CA ALA A 139 -16.19 10.07 -15.93
C ALA A 139 -15.67 11.43 -15.42
N VAL A 140 -15.70 11.65 -14.11
CA VAL A 140 -15.45 12.98 -13.51
C VAL A 140 -14.69 12.89 -12.19
N THR A 141 -14.81 11.78 -11.46
CA THR A 141 -14.43 11.74 -10.04
C THR A 141 -13.14 10.94 -9.85
N ASP A 142 -12.15 11.61 -9.26
CA ASP A 142 -10.93 11.00 -8.73
C ASP A 142 -11.02 10.96 -7.20
N LEU A 143 -10.88 9.77 -6.62
CA LEU A 143 -10.98 9.55 -5.18
C LEU A 143 -9.70 8.92 -4.64
N PRO A 144 -9.17 9.41 -3.51
CA PRO A 144 -8.10 8.71 -2.81
C PRO A 144 -8.67 7.45 -2.16
N LEU A 145 -8.13 6.29 -2.55
CA LEU A 145 -8.55 4.99 -2.03
C LEU A 145 -7.68 4.55 -0.83
N VAL A 146 -6.36 4.72 -0.95
CA VAL A 146 -5.41 4.35 0.10
C VAL A 146 -4.29 5.38 0.20
N ASP A 147 -4.06 5.88 1.41
CA ASP A 147 -2.96 6.78 1.72
C ASP A 147 -1.64 6.06 1.99
N HIS A 148 -0.55 6.78 1.75
CA HIS A 148 0.84 6.39 1.97
C HIS A 148 1.30 5.23 1.07
N VAL A 149 0.81 5.20 -0.17
CA VAL A 149 1.29 4.28 -1.21
C VAL A 149 2.48 4.93 -1.92
N VAL A 150 3.70 4.51 -1.61
CA VAL A 150 4.95 5.08 -2.15
C VAL A 150 5.51 4.36 -3.37
N GLY A 151 4.85 3.28 -3.76
CA GLY A 151 5.17 2.57 -4.99
C GLY A 151 3.92 1.86 -5.50
N LEU A 152 3.65 2.05 -6.78
CA LEU A 152 2.64 1.33 -7.52
C LEU A 152 3.23 1.02 -8.88
N ALA A 153 3.18 -0.24 -9.29
CA ALA A 153 3.57 -0.60 -10.64
C ALA A 153 2.70 -1.75 -11.16
N PHE A 154 2.46 -1.71 -12.46
CA PHE A 154 1.75 -2.73 -13.20
C PHE A 154 2.67 -3.36 -14.23
N THR A 155 2.77 -4.68 -14.21
CA THR A 155 3.44 -5.46 -15.26
C THR A 155 2.40 -6.25 -16.01
N TYR A 156 2.36 -6.04 -17.32
CA TYR A 156 1.37 -6.66 -18.21
C TYR A 156 1.95 -7.91 -18.82
N MET A 157 1.17 -8.97 -18.79
CA MET A 157 1.59 -10.29 -19.24
C MET A 157 0.52 -10.88 -20.16
N ASP A 158 0.94 -11.72 -21.09
CA ASP A 158 0.01 -12.55 -21.82
C ASP A 158 -0.64 -13.61 -20.90
N ALA A 159 -1.61 -14.36 -21.42
CA ALA A 159 -2.25 -15.42 -20.63
C ALA A 159 -1.32 -16.59 -20.26
N GLY A 160 -0.20 -16.76 -20.98
CA GLY A 160 0.84 -17.71 -20.63
C GLY A 160 1.71 -17.25 -19.45
N GLY A 161 1.58 -15.99 -19.05
CA GLY A 161 2.43 -15.37 -18.03
C GLY A 161 3.77 -14.91 -18.59
N VAL A 162 3.86 -14.59 -19.88
CA VAL A 162 5.03 -13.93 -20.47
C VAL A 162 4.83 -12.42 -20.38
N SER A 163 5.82 -11.71 -19.83
CA SER A 163 5.78 -10.26 -19.75
C SER A 163 5.76 -9.64 -21.15
N LEU A 164 4.90 -8.67 -21.36
CA LEU A 164 4.82 -7.86 -22.56
C LEU A 164 5.71 -6.63 -22.40
N ASP A 165 6.48 -6.28 -23.43
CA ASP A 165 7.33 -5.08 -23.42
C ASP A 165 6.42 -3.84 -23.59
N PRO A 166 6.56 -2.78 -22.77
CA PRO A 166 5.76 -1.56 -22.91
C PRO A 166 5.76 -0.93 -24.31
N ALA A 167 6.78 -1.18 -25.13
CA ALA A 167 6.85 -0.67 -26.50
C ALA A 167 5.77 -1.28 -27.41
N VAL A 168 5.27 -2.50 -27.11
CA VAL A 168 4.22 -3.18 -27.89
C VAL A 168 2.83 -2.58 -27.68
N PHE A 169 2.68 -1.59 -26.79
CA PHE A 169 1.42 -0.87 -26.60
C PHE A 169 1.41 0.49 -27.31
N GLN A 170 2.45 0.74 -28.11
CA GLN A 170 2.75 2.04 -28.70
C GLN A 170 3.15 1.95 -30.17
N ASP A 171 3.33 0.73 -30.70
CA ASP A 171 3.77 0.47 -32.07
C ASP A 171 2.61 0.35 -33.05
N GLY A 172 1.39 0.12 -32.56
CA GLY A 172 0.23 -0.17 -33.37
C GLY A 172 0.25 -1.60 -33.94
N PRO A 173 -0.84 -2.03 -34.59
CA PRO A 173 -1.86 -1.20 -35.21
C PRO A 173 -2.88 -0.60 -34.23
N TRP A 174 -3.30 0.63 -34.53
CA TRP A 174 -4.34 1.32 -33.78
C TRP A 174 -5.71 0.91 -34.29
N GLU A 175 -6.54 0.38 -33.39
CA GLU A 175 -7.93 0.02 -33.66
C GLU A 175 -8.88 0.94 -32.91
N ALA A 176 -10.08 1.13 -33.46
CA ALA A 176 -11.13 1.86 -32.78
C ALA A 176 -11.85 0.95 -31.78
N ASP A 177 -12.00 1.39 -30.53
CA ASP A 177 -12.81 0.72 -29.53
C ASP A 177 -14.25 0.60 -30.06
N PRO A 178 -14.83 -0.62 -30.12
CA PRO A 178 -16.16 -0.82 -30.69
C PRO A 178 -17.27 -0.13 -29.89
N GLU A 179 -17.02 0.23 -28.63
CA GLU A 179 -17.97 0.94 -27.78
C GLU A 179 -17.78 2.45 -27.81
N THR A 180 -16.54 2.93 -27.68
CA THR A 180 -16.26 4.37 -27.53
C THR A 180 -15.75 5.04 -28.81
N GLY A 181 -15.31 4.26 -29.79
CA GLY A 181 -14.63 4.74 -31.01
C GLY A 181 -13.22 5.29 -30.76
N SER A 182 -12.75 5.32 -29.51
CA SER A 182 -11.42 5.80 -29.16
C SER A 182 -10.35 4.85 -29.71
N PRO A 183 -9.24 5.35 -30.27
CA PRO A 183 -8.18 4.48 -30.72
C PRO A 183 -7.56 3.73 -29.53
N PHE A 184 -7.06 2.53 -29.75
CA PHE A 184 -6.24 1.79 -28.80
C PHE A 184 -5.33 0.82 -29.58
N ASP A 185 -4.22 0.42 -29.00
CA ASP A 185 -3.32 -0.54 -29.63
C ASP A 185 -3.91 -1.95 -29.58
N GLU A 186 -3.97 -2.66 -30.72
CA GLU A 186 -4.45 -4.04 -30.81
C GLU A 186 -3.78 -4.96 -29.77
N ASP A 187 -2.49 -4.75 -29.50
CA ASP A 187 -1.72 -5.59 -28.60
C ASP A 187 -2.20 -5.53 -27.13
N LEU A 188 -2.99 -4.52 -26.76
CA LEU A 188 -3.67 -4.46 -25.46
C LEU A 188 -4.61 -5.66 -25.24
N ARG A 189 -5.13 -6.28 -26.31
CA ARG A 189 -5.95 -7.51 -26.21
C ARG A 189 -5.14 -8.74 -25.80
N ARG A 190 -3.82 -8.71 -25.97
CA ARG A 190 -2.96 -9.84 -25.60
C ARG A 190 -2.80 -9.98 -24.10
N ILE A 191 -3.02 -8.89 -23.35
CA ILE A 191 -2.97 -8.85 -21.89
C ILE A 191 -3.96 -9.89 -21.34
N GLY A 192 -3.43 -10.94 -20.71
CA GLY A 192 -4.21 -12.00 -20.06
C GLY A 192 -3.97 -12.06 -18.56
N ARG A 193 -2.91 -11.41 -18.08
CA ARG A 193 -2.55 -11.33 -16.68
C ARG A 193 -1.92 -9.99 -16.38
N VAL A 194 -2.23 -9.45 -15.21
CA VAL A 194 -1.62 -8.24 -14.68
C VAL A 194 -0.99 -8.57 -13.35
N ARG A 195 0.30 -8.27 -13.23
CA ARG A 195 1.02 -8.31 -11.98
C ARG A 195 1.03 -6.91 -11.38
N VAL A 196 0.63 -6.81 -10.12
CA VAL A 196 0.51 -5.56 -9.39
C VAL A 196 1.52 -5.56 -8.26
N MET A 197 2.35 -4.52 -8.20
CA MET A 197 3.21 -4.25 -7.06
C MET A 197 2.69 -3.01 -6.34
N VAL A 198 2.43 -3.13 -5.03
CA VAL A 198 2.06 -2.02 -4.15
C VAL A 198 3.05 -1.95 -3.00
N ARG A 199 3.60 -0.77 -2.73
CA ARG A 199 4.48 -0.51 -1.60
C ARG A 199 3.88 0.55 -0.69
N LEU A 200 3.53 0.16 0.53
CA LEU A 200 3.04 1.07 1.56
C LEU A 200 4.18 1.50 2.48
N ARG A 201 4.13 2.74 2.96
CA ARG A 201 4.96 3.23 4.06
C ARG A 201 4.12 3.48 5.31
N ALA A 202 4.78 3.54 6.47
CA ALA A 202 4.13 3.98 7.70
C ALA A 202 3.55 5.41 7.54
N ALA A 203 2.35 5.63 8.06
CA ALA A 203 1.69 6.93 8.07
C ALA A 203 2.49 7.92 8.93
N LEU A 204 2.88 7.47 10.13
CA LEU A 204 3.70 8.26 11.05
C LEU A 204 5.14 8.40 10.53
N ALA A 205 5.52 9.63 10.19
CA ALA A 205 6.89 9.96 9.75
C ALA A 205 7.96 9.54 10.78
N SER A 206 7.63 9.57 12.09
CA SER A 206 8.51 9.13 13.18
C SER A 206 8.79 7.64 13.21
N MET A 207 7.96 6.83 12.53
CA MET A 207 8.08 5.37 12.44
C MET A 207 8.64 4.92 11.09
N ARG A 208 8.79 5.82 10.11
CA ARG A 208 9.40 5.48 8.82
C ARG A 208 10.89 5.22 9.01
N GLY A 209 11.40 4.11 8.50
CA GLY A 209 12.84 3.85 8.46
C GLY A 209 13.57 5.03 7.82
N ALA A 210 14.73 5.41 8.35
CA ALA A 210 15.55 6.48 7.79
C ALA A 210 16.03 6.09 6.38
N SER A 211 15.31 6.54 5.35
CA SER A 211 15.68 6.37 3.95
C SER A 211 16.85 7.30 3.61
N GLY A 212 18.06 6.73 3.53
CA GLY A 212 19.17 7.21 2.69
C GLY A 212 20.03 8.38 3.21
N ALA A 213 21.18 8.05 3.83
CA ALA A 213 22.50 8.74 3.70
C ALA A 213 23.43 8.54 4.92
N LEU A 214 22.91 8.19 6.10
CA LEU A 214 23.67 8.28 7.36
C LEU A 214 24.38 7.01 7.85
N PHE A 215 24.33 5.89 7.10
CA PHE A 215 24.89 4.61 7.55
C PHE A 215 26.06 4.13 6.68
N THR A 216 27.21 4.80 6.76
CA THR A 216 28.50 4.32 6.20
C THR A 216 29.41 3.64 7.22
N ARG A 217 29.02 3.59 8.50
CA ARG A 217 29.69 2.78 9.55
C ARG A 217 28.65 2.25 10.53
N GLY A 218 28.34 0.95 10.44
CA GLY A 218 27.36 0.29 11.32
C GLY A 218 27.90 0.13 12.75
N GLY A 219 27.60 1.10 13.60
CA GLY A 219 27.58 0.91 15.06
C GLY A 219 26.24 0.31 15.49
N THR A 220 26.26 -0.57 16.48
CA THR A 220 25.08 -1.22 17.08
C THR A 220 24.13 -0.19 17.69
N SER A 221 23.16 0.30 16.91
CA SER A 221 22.11 1.17 17.43
C SER A 221 21.01 0.33 18.08
N THR A 222 20.74 0.57 19.36
CA THR A 222 19.69 -0.07 20.17
C THR A 222 18.28 0.40 19.80
N SER A 223 18.09 1.08 18.67
CA SER A 223 16.85 1.79 18.31
C SER A 223 16.12 1.21 17.09
N ALA A 224 16.47 -0.03 16.68
CA ALA A 224 15.80 -0.75 15.60
C ALA A 224 14.32 -1.10 15.92
N GLU A 225 13.94 -1.11 17.21
CA GLU A 225 12.57 -1.43 17.65
C GLU A 225 11.53 -0.32 17.37
N ARG A 226 11.94 0.84 16.85
CA ARG A 226 11.04 1.98 16.60
C ARG A 226 10.63 2.16 15.14
N PHE A 227 11.31 1.52 14.20
CA PHE A 227 11.07 1.75 12.78
C PHE A 227 10.24 0.64 12.16
N ILE A 228 9.24 1.04 11.39
CA ILE A 228 8.43 0.18 10.56
C ILE A 228 8.98 0.26 9.13
N PRO A 229 9.43 -0.86 8.56
CA PRO A 229 9.85 -0.88 7.16
C PRO A 229 8.65 -0.70 6.24
N ASP A 230 8.90 -0.21 5.03
CA ASP A 230 7.90 -0.24 3.96
C ASP A 230 7.43 -1.68 3.74
N LEU A 231 6.14 -1.82 3.41
CA LEU A 231 5.51 -3.11 3.13
C LEU A 231 5.25 -3.23 1.62
N PRO A 232 6.15 -3.91 0.87
CA PRO A 232 5.91 -4.27 -0.51
C PRO A 232 5.05 -5.53 -0.59
N VAL A 233 4.06 -5.52 -1.48
CA VAL A 233 3.28 -6.70 -1.87
C VAL A 233 3.19 -6.77 -3.37
N GLU A 234 3.37 -7.97 -3.89
CA GLU A 234 3.23 -8.32 -5.30
C GLU A 234 2.15 -9.41 -5.41
N PHE A 235 1.22 -9.23 -6.33
CA PHE A 235 0.21 -10.24 -6.63
C PHE A 235 -0.15 -10.25 -8.12
N ASP A 236 -0.48 -11.44 -8.63
CA ASP A 236 -0.86 -11.65 -10.01
C ASP A 236 -2.38 -11.85 -10.11
N VAL A 237 -3.02 -11.15 -11.05
CA VAL A 237 -4.43 -11.34 -11.39
C VAL A 237 -4.53 -11.84 -12.84
N THR A 238 -5.16 -12.99 -13.03
CA THR A 238 -5.50 -13.49 -14.36
C THR A 238 -6.87 -12.94 -14.75
N LEU A 239 -6.98 -12.36 -15.94
CA LEU A 239 -8.21 -11.73 -16.40
C LEU A 239 -9.25 -12.79 -16.76
N ARG A 240 -10.50 -12.58 -16.35
CA ARG A 240 -11.58 -13.58 -16.46
C ARG A 240 -12.12 -13.73 -17.87
N ASN A 241 -12.25 -12.62 -18.61
CA ASN A 241 -12.90 -12.62 -19.92
C ASN A 241 -11.90 -12.36 -21.05
N ARG A 242 -11.14 -13.39 -21.44
CA ARG A 242 -10.81 -13.52 -22.85
C ARG A 242 -12.10 -13.92 -23.53
N ASN A 243 -12.55 -13.17 -24.51
CA ASN A 243 -13.47 -13.70 -25.51
C ASN A 243 -12.81 -14.92 -26.15
N ALA A 244 -13.04 -16.09 -25.55
CA ALA A 244 -12.69 -17.38 -26.08
C ALA A 244 -13.73 -17.69 -27.15
N GLY A 245 -13.43 -17.31 -28.38
CA GLY A 245 -14.23 -17.66 -29.54
C GLY A 245 -13.89 -16.84 -30.76
N GLY A 246 -13.14 -17.44 -31.69
CA GLY A 246 -12.97 -16.96 -33.07
C GLY A 246 -11.53 -16.70 -33.44
#